data_AF-A0A2K4KUJ8-F1
#
_entry.id   AF-A0A2K4KUJ8-F1
#
_cell.length_a   1.000
_cell.length_b   1.000
_cell.length_c   1.000
_cell.angle_alpha   90.00
_cell.angle_beta   90.00
_cell.angle_gamma   90.00
#
_symmetry.space_group_name_H-M   'P 1'
#
loop_
_entity.id
_entity.type
_entity.pdbx_description
1 polymer ?
#
loop_
_entity_poly.entity_id
_entity_poly.type
_entity_poly.pdbx_seq_one_letter_code
_entity_poly.pdbx_strand_id
1 'polypeptide(L)'
;MANNALQMLGRKSRELAQREFVTSLSRPTNSLALAQKTLARSGPEALWTVALTFLAEGAPESGYALVDFAIEHAGKDAPELGCLTNYLALYGNLETLNTADQNTGPLIQRIKALPLERALLAQLLVAVQIKMGDSIATREALLASGLGLYQWKWPSAGQPDIDMLLPDTAAAVTWLSHSFVPVGMEQATLRSKLMRLRELLRSQEITLQSTQTNQLEDPIKLIKLVDQIALAG
;
A
#
# COMPACT_ATOMS: atom_id res chain seq x y z
N MET A 1 -5.26 9.07 12.27
CA MET A 1 -4.61 7.72 12.12
C MET A 1 -3.19 7.56 12.67
N ALA A 2 -2.29 8.55 12.55
CA ALA A 2 -0.97 8.47 13.19
C ALA A 2 -1.08 8.17 14.70
N ASN A 3 -2.06 8.75 15.39
CA ASN A 3 -2.39 8.42 16.79
C ASN A 3 -2.74 6.92 17.04
N ASN A 4 -3.41 6.25 16.09
CA ASN A 4 -3.75 4.83 16.24
C ASN A 4 -2.51 3.95 16.03
N ALA A 5 -1.68 4.27 15.03
CA ALA A 5 -0.39 3.60 14.82
C ALA A 5 0.57 3.85 15.99
N LEU A 6 0.59 5.06 16.56
CA LEU A 6 1.33 5.39 17.78
C LEU A 6 0.87 4.55 18.97
N GLN A 7 -0.45 4.31 19.13
CA GLN A 7 -0.97 3.49 20.23
C GLN A 7 -0.51 2.03 20.17
N MET A 8 -0.20 1.51 18.98
CA MET A 8 0.41 0.18 18.80
C MET A 8 1.89 0.14 19.21
N LEU A 9 2.53 1.31 19.38
CA LEU A 9 3.93 1.43 19.77
C LEU A 9 4.10 1.47 21.29
N GLY A 10 5.21 0.89 21.74
CA GLY A 10 5.59 0.86 23.15
C GLY A 10 5.58 2.25 23.77
N ARG A 11 5.08 2.34 25.01
CA ARG A 11 4.96 3.61 25.76
C ARG A 11 6.27 4.40 25.82
N LYS A 12 7.41 3.72 25.98
CA LYS A 12 8.74 4.34 26.02
C LYS A 12 9.12 5.02 24.70
N SER A 13 8.84 4.38 23.57
CA SER A 13 9.08 4.94 22.22
C SER A 13 8.22 6.19 22.00
N ARG A 14 6.94 6.15 22.40
CA ARG A 14 6.03 7.30 22.34
C ARG A 14 6.47 8.49 23.21
N GLU A 15 6.87 8.23 24.45
CA GLU A 15 7.35 9.30 25.35
C GLU A 15 8.62 9.96 24.81
N LEU A 16 9.51 9.19 24.17
CA LEU A 16 10.69 9.73 23.48
C LEU A 16 10.28 10.58 22.28
N ALA A 17 9.34 10.10 21.47
CA ALA A 17 8.88 10.82 20.29
C ALA A 17 8.22 12.16 20.62
N GLN A 18 7.39 12.20 21.68
CA GLN A 18 6.80 13.46 22.15
C GLN A 18 7.88 14.45 22.62
N ARG A 19 8.93 13.96 23.30
CA ARG A 19 10.04 14.82 23.73
C ARG A 19 10.81 15.39 22.55
N GLU A 20 11.12 14.58 21.55
CA GLU A 20 11.80 15.05 20.33
C GLU A 20 10.92 16.06 19.56
N PHE A 21 9.60 15.84 19.48
CA PHE A 21 8.66 16.81 18.90
C PHE A 21 8.67 18.15 19.65
N VAL A 22 8.45 18.15 20.97
CA VAL A 22 8.48 19.37 21.81
C VAL A 22 9.85 20.08 21.75
N THR A 23 10.94 19.30 21.69
CA THR A 23 12.29 19.86 21.54
C THR A 23 12.46 20.54 20.18
N SER A 24 11.92 19.94 19.10
CA SER A 24 11.99 20.54 17.77
C SER A 24 11.18 21.84 17.64
N LEU A 25 10.06 21.96 18.36
CA LEU A 25 9.27 23.20 18.43
C LEU A 25 10.03 24.33 19.13
N SER A 26 10.79 24.01 20.18
CA SER A 26 11.57 24.99 20.95
C SER A 26 12.94 25.31 20.32
N ARG A 27 13.47 24.39 19.51
CA ARG A 27 14.71 24.53 18.75
C ARG A 27 14.53 23.91 17.37
N PRO A 28 14.14 24.70 16.35
CA PRO A 28 13.94 24.21 15.00
C PRO A 28 15.18 23.46 14.54
N THR A 29 15.05 22.15 14.41
CA THR A 29 16.13 21.25 13.96
C THR A 29 15.70 20.71 12.61
N ASN A 30 16.60 20.72 11.63
CA ASN A 30 16.32 20.12 10.33
C ASN A 30 15.91 18.65 10.50
N SER A 31 14.80 18.25 9.89
CA SER A 31 14.23 16.90 9.92
C SER A 31 15.27 15.82 9.63
N LEU A 32 16.22 16.07 8.72
CA LEU A 32 17.30 15.12 8.41
C LEU A 32 18.24 14.90 9.61
N ALA A 33 18.63 15.98 10.29
CA ALA A 33 19.52 15.90 11.46
C ALA A 33 18.81 15.24 12.65
N LEU A 34 17.51 15.50 12.81
CA LEU A 34 16.67 14.82 13.79
C LEU A 34 16.55 13.32 13.48
N ALA A 35 16.36 12.97 12.20
CA ALA A 35 16.25 11.58 11.77
C ALA A 35 17.52 10.78 12.05
N GLN A 36 18.68 11.32 11.63
CA GLN A 36 20.00 10.73 11.86
C GLN A 36 20.30 10.56 13.34
N LYS A 37 20.02 11.59 14.15
CA LYS A 37 20.21 11.56 15.60
C LYS A 37 19.33 10.50 16.26
N THR A 38 18.06 10.42 15.86
CA THR A 38 17.09 9.47 16.43
C THR A 38 17.46 8.04 16.07
N LEU A 39 17.79 7.79 14.80
CA LEU A 39 18.23 6.48 14.34
C LEU A 39 19.50 6.01 15.09
N ALA A 40 20.51 6.85 15.18
CA ALA A 40 21.78 6.51 15.82
C ALA A 40 21.67 6.23 17.32
N ARG A 41 20.73 6.90 18.01
CA ARG A 41 20.58 6.80 19.47
C ARG A 41 19.58 5.75 19.91
N SER A 42 18.51 5.58 19.15
CA SER A 42 17.30 4.89 19.61
C SER A 42 16.78 3.88 18.59
N GLY A 43 17.41 3.77 17.42
CA GLY A 43 17.10 2.78 16.41
C GLY A 43 15.89 3.11 15.52
N PRO A 44 15.59 2.23 14.54
CA PRO A 44 14.57 2.46 13.52
C PRO A 44 13.15 2.61 14.07
N GLU A 45 12.76 1.83 15.08
CA GLU A 45 11.42 1.91 15.70
C GLU A 45 11.15 3.28 16.33
N ALA A 46 12.15 3.84 17.01
CA ALA A 46 12.05 5.16 17.61
C ALA A 46 11.92 6.25 16.54
N LEU A 47 12.63 6.12 15.42
CA LEU A 47 12.52 7.02 14.28
C LEU A 47 11.11 6.98 13.66
N TRP A 48 10.53 5.78 13.49
CA TRP A 48 9.13 5.64 13.06
C TRP A 48 8.15 6.31 14.01
N THR A 49 8.35 6.13 15.32
CA THR A 49 7.52 6.74 16.35
C THR A 49 7.61 8.28 16.33
N VAL A 50 8.81 8.83 16.12
CA VAL A 50 9.04 10.28 15.96
C VAL A 50 8.33 10.80 14.72
N ALA A 51 8.51 10.14 13.56
CA ALA A 51 7.86 10.54 12.32
C ALA A 51 6.33 10.56 12.44
N LEU A 52 5.74 9.52 13.03
CA LEU A 52 4.31 9.43 13.32
C LEU A 52 3.82 10.54 14.26
N THR A 53 4.62 10.91 15.26
CA THR A 53 4.26 11.98 16.23
C THR A 53 4.20 13.34 15.55
N PHE A 54 5.16 13.67 14.68
CA PHE A 54 5.14 14.91 13.91
C PHE A 54 3.91 15.01 13.00
N LEU A 55 3.51 13.88 12.40
CA LEU A 55 2.32 13.82 11.56
C LEU A 55 1.02 13.92 12.37
N ALA A 56 0.97 13.29 13.55
CA ALA A 56 -0.17 13.39 14.46
C ALA A 56 -0.40 14.81 14.98
N GLU A 57 0.68 15.56 15.19
CA GLU A 57 0.67 16.92 15.76
C GLU A 57 0.58 18.03 14.69
N GLY A 58 0.31 17.67 13.43
CA GLY A 58 0.03 18.65 12.37
C GLY A 58 1.26 19.30 11.73
N ALA A 59 2.43 18.64 11.77
CA ALA A 59 3.66 19.08 11.11
C ALA A 59 4.01 18.20 9.88
N PRO A 60 3.21 18.26 8.78
CA PRO A 60 3.28 17.30 7.67
C PRO A 60 4.62 17.29 6.94
N GLU A 61 5.20 18.44 6.61
CA GLU A 61 6.46 18.52 5.85
C GLU A 61 7.63 17.85 6.59
N SER A 62 7.75 18.11 7.89
CA SER A 62 8.79 17.51 8.72
C SER A 62 8.51 16.05 9.00
N GLY A 63 7.24 15.70 9.23
CA GLY A 63 6.81 14.32 9.43
C GLY A 63 7.10 13.43 8.22
N TYR A 64 6.80 13.88 7.00
CA TYR A 64 7.10 13.11 5.78
C TYR A 64 8.60 12.95 5.54
N ALA A 65 9.40 14.00 5.75
CA ALA A 65 10.85 13.89 5.63
C ALA A 65 11.45 12.87 6.63
N LEU A 66 10.88 12.79 7.84
CA LEU A 66 11.26 11.78 8.83
C LEU A 66 10.81 10.36 8.44
N VAL A 67 9.63 10.23 7.82
CA VAL A 67 9.14 8.95 7.27
C VAL A 67 10.06 8.47 6.15
N ASP A 68 10.41 9.33 5.19
CA ASP A 68 11.30 8.98 4.07
C ASP A 68 12.64 8.42 4.60
N PHE A 69 13.22 9.09 5.60
CA PHE A 69 14.45 8.64 6.25
C PHE A 69 14.28 7.33 7.04
N ALA A 70 13.13 7.12 7.67
CA ALA A 70 12.80 5.89 8.40
C ALA A 70 12.70 4.69 7.47
N ILE A 71 12.21 4.90 6.24
CA ILE A 71 12.07 3.86 5.22
C ILE A 71 13.43 3.43 4.70
N GLU A 72 14.31 4.38 4.39
CA GLU A 72 15.67 4.10 3.93
C GLU A 72 16.49 3.28 4.94
N HIS A 73 16.16 3.37 6.23
CA HIS A 73 16.91 2.77 7.32
C HIS A 73 16.12 1.73 8.13
N ALA A 74 14.97 1.30 7.63
CA ALA A 74 14.24 0.17 8.18
C ALA A 74 15.08 -1.10 7.94
N GLY A 75 15.53 -1.73 9.02
CA GLY A 75 16.23 -3.02 8.90
C GLY A 75 15.33 -4.06 8.25
N LYS A 76 15.93 -5.01 7.53
CA LYS A 76 15.22 -6.19 6.97
C LYS A 76 14.41 -6.95 8.04
N ASP A 77 14.83 -6.82 9.29
CA ASP A 77 14.24 -7.43 10.48
C ASP A 77 13.57 -6.38 11.37
N ALA A 78 12.81 -5.44 10.83
CA ALA A 78 11.83 -4.67 11.62
C ALA A 78 10.50 -5.42 11.56
N PRO A 79 10.30 -6.50 12.34
CA PRO A 79 9.15 -7.34 12.24
C PRO A 79 8.03 -6.62 13.01
N GLU A 80 6.81 -6.68 12.50
CA GLU A 80 5.61 -6.43 13.32
C GLU A 80 5.34 -4.99 13.78
N LEU A 81 5.63 -3.99 12.94
CA LEU A 81 4.96 -2.67 13.04
C LEU A 81 4.20 -2.29 11.77
N GLY A 82 3.25 -3.14 11.37
CA GLY A 82 2.11 -2.72 10.51
C GLY A 82 2.50 -2.10 9.17
N CYS A 83 3.61 -2.56 8.59
CA CYS A 83 4.42 -1.96 7.51
C CYS A 83 3.70 -1.68 6.16
N LEU A 84 2.44 -2.08 5.99
CA LEU A 84 1.65 -1.63 4.84
C LEU A 84 0.57 -0.63 5.28
N THR A 85 -0.26 -1.00 6.26
CA THR A 85 -1.35 -0.16 6.77
C THR A 85 -0.86 1.13 7.43
N ASN A 86 0.27 1.09 8.15
CA ASN A 86 0.90 2.27 8.73
C ASN A 86 1.58 3.12 7.66
N TYR A 87 2.22 2.51 6.65
CA TYR A 87 2.79 3.23 5.52
C TYR A 87 1.68 3.94 4.70
N LEU A 88 0.54 3.26 4.49
CA LEU A 88 -0.66 3.82 3.85
C LEU A 88 -1.35 4.88 4.71
N ALA A 89 -1.42 4.68 6.02
CA ALA A 89 -1.98 5.65 6.96
C ALA A 89 -1.11 6.92 7.06
N LEU A 90 0.21 6.75 6.89
CA LEU A 90 1.20 7.80 6.91
C LEU A 90 1.21 8.61 5.61
N TYR A 91 1.43 7.97 4.46
CA TYR A 91 1.44 8.66 3.16
C TYR A 91 0.05 9.11 2.71
N GLY A 92 -0.98 8.37 3.11
CA GLY A 92 -2.34 8.62 2.68
C GLY A 92 -3.11 9.54 3.61
N ASN A 93 -2.67 9.84 4.83
CA ASN A 93 -3.42 10.72 5.74
C ASN A 93 -4.95 10.42 5.69
N LEU A 94 -5.34 9.13 5.72
CA LEU A 94 -6.53 8.62 4.99
C LEU A 94 -7.92 9.09 5.51
N GLU A 95 -7.95 10.02 6.48
CA GLU A 95 -9.11 10.83 6.85
C GLU A 95 -9.21 12.14 6.02
N THR A 96 -8.10 12.61 5.45
CA THR A 96 -8.00 13.80 4.57
C THR A 96 -8.05 13.49 3.07
N LEU A 97 -7.78 12.26 2.61
CA LEU A 97 -8.01 11.84 1.21
C LEU A 97 -9.49 11.82 0.81
N ASN A 98 -10.38 12.18 1.73
CA ASN A 98 -11.79 12.36 1.46
C ASN A 98 -12.11 13.73 0.80
N THR A 99 -11.09 14.45 0.32
CA THR A 99 -11.29 15.65 -0.50
C THR A 99 -11.02 15.30 -1.96
N ALA A 100 -12.03 15.53 -2.80
CA ALA A 100 -12.04 15.31 -4.25
C ALA A 100 -10.95 16.08 -5.04
N ASP A 101 -10.03 16.78 -4.36
CA ASP A 101 -9.05 17.72 -4.91
C ASP A 101 -7.58 17.33 -4.66
N GLN A 102 -7.28 16.14 -4.13
CA GLN A 102 -5.88 15.77 -3.89
C GLN A 102 -5.16 15.29 -5.16
N ASN A 103 -4.03 15.92 -5.46
CA ASN A 103 -3.16 15.59 -6.59
C ASN A 103 -2.48 14.23 -6.34
N THR A 104 -3.04 13.16 -6.90
CA THR A 104 -2.61 11.75 -6.70
C THR A 104 -1.29 11.41 -7.41
N GLY A 105 -0.92 12.18 -8.44
CA GLY A 105 0.33 12.01 -9.19
C GLY A 105 1.59 12.02 -8.31
N PRO A 106 1.84 13.10 -7.54
CA PRO A 106 2.98 13.20 -6.63
C PRO A 106 3.08 12.05 -5.62
N LEU A 107 1.95 11.58 -5.08
CA LEU A 107 1.91 10.46 -4.13
C LEU A 107 2.37 9.16 -4.80
N ILE A 108 1.82 8.84 -5.98
CA ILE A 108 2.17 7.63 -6.73
C ILE A 108 3.66 7.65 -7.13
N GLN A 109 4.19 8.81 -7.53
CA GLN A 109 5.61 8.95 -7.88
C GLN A 109 6.52 8.75 -6.66
N ARG A 110 6.14 9.27 -5.49
CA ARG A 110 6.89 9.06 -4.24
C ARG A 110 6.90 7.59 -3.84
N ILE A 111 5.74 6.90 -3.88
CA ILE A 111 5.65 5.47 -3.58
C ILE A 111 6.55 4.67 -4.52
N LYS A 112 6.52 4.96 -5.82
CA LYS A 112 7.38 4.32 -6.81
C LYS A 112 8.87 4.50 -6.54
N ALA A 113 9.27 5.63 -5.96
CA ALA A 113 10.67 5.95 -5.65
C ALA A 113 11.17 5.30 -4.34
N LEU A 114 10.28 4.70 -3.54
CA LEU A 114 10.70 4.06 -2.29
C LEU A 114 11.60 2.84 -2.57
N PRO A 115 12.68 2.65 -1.80
CA PRO A 115 13.61 1.53 -1.96
C PRO A 115 13.04 0.23 -1.37
N LEU A 116 11.83 -0.14 -1.79
CA LEU A 116 11.09 -1.30 -1.32
C LEU A 116 11.15 -2.45 -2.34
N GLU A 117 10.95 -3.67 -1.86
CA GLU A 117 10.77 -4.81 -2.75
C GLU A 117 9.55 -4.62 -3.66
N ARG A 118 9.65 -5.10 -4.90
CA ARG A 118 8.60 -4.93 -5.92
C ARG A 118 7.22 -5.40 -5.43
N ALA A 119 7.17 -6.50 -4.68
CA ALA A 119 5.92 -7.04 -4.14
C ALA A 119 5.25 -6.09 -3.13
N LEU A 120 6.04 -5.44 -2.26
CA LEU A 120 5.54 -4.47 -1.28
C LEU A 120 5.08 -3.17 -1.95
N LEU A 121 5.83 -2.69 -2.95
CA LEU A 121 5.43 -1.55 -3.77
C LEU A 121 4.08 -1.81 -4.45
N ALA A 122 3.91 -3.00 -5.03
CA ALA A 122 2.65 -3.38 -5.67
C ALA A 122 1.46 -3.36 -4.70
N GLN A 123 1.65 -3.89 -3.49
CA GLN A 123 0.61 -3.89 -2.45
C GLN A 123 0.24 -2.46 -2.00
N LEU A 124 1.23 -1.58 -1.82
CA LEU A 124 0.99 -0.17 -1.47
C LEU A 124 0.14 0.53 -2.52
N LEU A 125 0.47 0.34 -3.79
CA LEU A 125 -0.24 0.99 -4.90
C LEU A 125 -1.68 0.53 -5.02
N VAL A 126 -1.94 -0.78 -4.87
CA VAL A 126 -3.30 -1.33 -4.83
C VAL A 126 -4.10 -0.71 -3.70
N ALA A 127 -3.52 -0.59 -2.51
CA ALA A 127 -4.23 -0.04 -1.36
C ALA A 127 -4.49 1.47 -1.48
N VAL A 128 -3.59 2.24 -2.10
CA VAL A 128 -3.85 3.64 -2.46
C VAL A 128 -5.04 3.73 -3.41
N GLN A 129 -5.08 2.90 -4.46
CA GLN A 129 -6.20 2.92 -5.40
C GLN A 129 -7.54 2.57 -4.73
N ILE A 130 -7.58 1.54 -3.88
CA ILE A 130 -8.77 1.19 -3.09
C ILE A 130 -9.26 2.37 -2.26
N LYS A 131 -8.33 3.15 -1.65
CA LYS A 131 -8.72 4.28 -0.82
C LYS A 131 -9.18 5.50 -1.63
N MET A 132 -8.48 5.82 -2.71
CA MET A 132 -8.78 6.99 -3.54
C MET A 132 -10.05 6.82 -4.36
N GLY A 133 -10.50 5.58 -4.54
CA GLY A 133 -11.64 5.25 -5.39
C GLY A 133 -11.33 5.46 -6.87
N ASP A 134 -12.36 5.33 -7.69
CA ASP A 134 -12.26 5.25 -9.16
C ASP A 134 -12.21 6.64 -9.83
N SER A 135 -11.40 7.57 -9.30
CA SER A 135 -11.26 8.88 -9.92
C SER A 135 -10.38 8.84 -11.17
N ILE A 136 -10.76 9.63 -12.19
CA ILE A 136 -10.02 9.76 -13.45
C ILE A 136 -8.55 10.16 -13.19
N ALA A 137 -8.34 11.10 -12.26
CA ALA A 137 -7.01 11.58 -11.89
C ALA A 137 -6.11 10.47 -11.32
N THR A 138 -6.65 9.60 -10.45
CA THR A 138 -5.91 8.43 -9.93
C THR A 138 -5.54 7.47 -11.04
N ARG A 139 -6.48 7.19 -11.95
CA ARG A 139 -6.27 6.28 -13.08
C ARG A 139 -5.17 6.80 -14.01
N GLU A 140 -5.21 8.08 -14.37
CA GLU A 140 -4.19 8.72 -15.22
C GLU A 140 -2.82 8.71 -14.54
N ALA A 141 -2.75 9.01 -13.25
CA ALA A 141 -1.50 8.98 -12.50
C ALA A 141 -0.88 7.56 -12.41
N LEU A 142 -1.69 6.52 -12.24
CA LEU A 142 -1.23 5.12 -12.25
C LEU A 142 -0.72 4.69 -13.63
N LEU A 143 -1.40 5.09 -14.70
CA LEU A 143 -0.94 4.82 -16.06
C LEU A 143 0.36 5.57 -16.38
N ALA A 144 0.41 6.87 -16.10
CA ALA A 144 1.58 7.72 -16.37
C ALA A 144 2.82 7.30 -15.56
N SER A 145 2.63 6.74 -14.36
CA SER A 145 3.72 6.21 -13.55
C SER A 145 4.22 4.83 -14.01
N GLY A 146 3.53 4.17 -14.94
CA GLY A 146 3.84 2.80 -15.39
C GLY A 146 3.48 1.73 -14.36
N LEU A 147 2.56 2.03 -13.44
CA LEU A 147 2.14 1.17 -12.35
C LEU A 147 0.74 0.57 -12.56
N GLY A 148 -0.04 1.10 -13.50
CA GLY A 148 -1.30 0.51 -13.95
C GLY A 148 -1.13 -0.36 -15.19
N LEU A 149 -0.34 -1.44 -15.10
CA LEU A 149 0.04 -2.26 -16.26
C LEU A 149 -1.03 -3.25 -16.72
N TYR A 150 -1.93 -3.63 -15.81
CA TYR A 150 -2.92 -4.67 -16.01
C TYR A 150 -4.29 -4.25 -15.53
N GLN A 151 -5.34 -4.68 -16.23
CA GLN A 151 -6.74 -4.44 -15.86
C GLN A 151 -7.56 -5.71 -16.08
N TRP A 152 -8.41 -6.05 -15.12
CA TRP A 152 -9.36 -7.16 -15.26
C TRP A 152 -10.57 -6.73 -16.11
N LYS A 153 -11.00 -7.61 -17.00
CA LYS A 153 -12.12 -7.39 -17.92
C LYS A 153 -13.11 -8.52 -17.87
N TRP A 154 -14.37 -8.17 -18.10
CA TRP A 154 -15.48 -9.10 -18.29
C TRP A 154 -15.81 -9.14 -19.78
N PRO A 155 -15.35 -10.14 -20.55
CA PRO A 155 -15.55 -10.18 -21.99
C PRO A 155 -17.02 -10.36 -22.39
N SER A 156 -17.87 -10.79 -21.46
CA SER A 156 -19.32 -10.87 -21.66
C SER A 156 -19.92 -9.47 -21.81
N ALA A 157 -20.53 -9.19 -22.96
CA ALA A 157 -21.20 -7.93 -23.27
C ALA A 157 -22.29 -7.61 -22.23
N GLY A 158 -22.01 -6.68 -21.33
CA GLY A 158 -22.99 -6.20 -20.35
C GLY A 158 -22.43 -5.95 -18.95
N GLN A 159 -21.22 -6.40 -18.64
CA GLN A 159 -20.56 -6.05 -17.39
C GLN A 159 -19.50 -4.95 -17.61
N PRO A 160 -19.47 -3.91 -16.78
CA PRO A 160 -18.41 -2.90 -16.85
C PRO A 160 -17.07 -3.52 -16.49
N ASP A 161 -16.00 -3.03 -17.13
CA ASP A 161 -14.62 -3.41 -16.78
C ASP A 161 -14.35 -3.15 -15.28
N ILE A 162 -13.41 -3.91 -14.71
CA ILE A 162 -12.99 -3.63 -13.33
C ILE A 162 -12.07 -2.42 -13.35
N ASP A 163 -12.42 -1.36 -12.62
CA ASP A 163 -11.70 -0.08 -12.63
C ASP A 163 -10.31 -0.11 -11.96
N MET A 164 -10.01 -1.21 -11.25
CA MET A 164 -8.71 -1.46 -10.61
C MET A 164 -7.58 -1.64 -11.65
N LEU A 165 -6.48 -0.89 -11.47
CA LEU A 165 -5.28 -0.97 -12.30
C LEU A 165 -4.14 -1.59 -11.50
N LEU A 166 -3.50 -2.60 -12.08
CA LEU A 166 -2.63 -3.51 -11.33
C LEU A 166 -1.20 -3.47 -11.90
N PRO A 167 -0.17 -3.43 -11.03
CA PRO A 167 1.22 -3.23 -11.44
C PRO A 167 1.89 -4.49 -12.01
N ASP A 168 1.35 -5.67 -11.72
CA ASP A 168 1.77 -6.93 -12.31
C ASP A 168 0.69 -8.01 -12.17
N THR A 169 0.93 -9.15 -12.80
CA THR A 169 0.01 -10.30 -12.79
C THR A 169 -0.16 -10.93 -11.40
N ALA A 170 0.87 -10.88 -10.54
CA ALA A 170 0.80 -11.44 -9.20
C ALA A 170 -0.10 -10.59 -8.28
N ALA A 171 0.07 -9.26 -8.32
CA ALA A 171 -0.79 -8.31 -7.63
C ALA A 171 -2.23 -8.42 -8.14
N ALA A 172 -2.40 -8.55 -9.46
CA ALA A 172 -3.72 -8.71 -10.09
C ALA A 172 -4.49 -9.92 -9.58
N VAL A 173 -3.82 -11.08 -9.55
CA VAL A 173 -4.40 -12.35 -9.09
C VAL A 173 -4.63 -12.33 -7.57
N THR A 174 -3.72 -11.74 -6.81
CA THR A 174 -3.87 -11.60 -5.34
C THR A 174 -5.08 -10.76 -4.99
N TRP A 175 -5.20 -9.59 -5.61
CA TRP A 175 -6.34 -8.69 -5.40
C TRP A 175 -7.66 -9.38 -5.75
N LEU A 176 -7.75 -10.01 -6.91
CA LEU A 176 -8.97 -10.68 -7.34
C LEU A 176 -9.32 -11.89 -6.45
N SER A 177 -8.31 -12.66 -6.01
CA SER A 177 -8.51 -13.79 -5.11
C SER A 177 -9.10 -13.34 -3.77
N HIS A 178 -8.62 -12.25 -3.20
CA HIS A 178 -9.19 -11.69 -1.96
C HIS A 178 -10.63 -11.19 -2.15
N SER A 179 -10.96 -10.61 -3.30
CA SER A 179 -12.33 -10.18 -3.62
C SER A 179 -13.32 -11.34 -3.75
N PHE A 180 -12.83 -12.56 -4.05
CA PHE A 180 -13.65 -13.78 -4.17
C PHE A 180 -13.79 -14.55 -2.85
N VAL A 181 -13.11 -14.16 -1.78
CA VAL A 181 -13.22 -14.80 -0.46
C VAL A 181 -14.30 -14.07 0.34
N PRO A 182 -15.52 -14.62 0.49
CA PRO A 182 -16.58 -13.95 1.22
C PRO A 182 -16.26 -13.89 2.71
N VAL A 183 -16.56 -12.75 3.34
CA VAL A 183 -16.51 -12.60 4.80
C VAL A 183 -17.52 -13.57 5.42
N GLY A 184 -17.10 -14.38 6.40
CA GLY A 184 -17.99 -15.27 7.17
C GLY A 184 -17.98 -16.76 6.76
N MET A 185 -17.18 -17.19 5.79
CA MET A 185 -16.99 -18.62 5.51
C MET A 185 -15.83 -19.22 6.32
N GLU A 186 -16.02 -19.36 7.64
CA GLU A 186 -14.96 -19.82 8.55
C GLU A 186 -14.58 -21.30 8.35
N GLN A 187 -15.45 -22.12 7.74
CA GLN A 187 -15.25 -23.58 7.65
C GLN A 187 -14.70 -24.09 6.30
N ALA A 188 -14.64 -23.25 5.26
CA ALA A 188 -14.18 -23.67 3.94
C ALA A 188 -12.67 -23.39 3.75
N THR A 189 -11.93 -24.37 3.20
CA THR A 189 -10.52 -24.17 2.83
C THR A 189 -10.39 -23.05 1.79
N LEU A 190 -9.29 -22.29 1.82
CA LEU A 190 -9.03 -21.23 0.83
C LEU A 190 -9.10 -21.77 -0.60
N ARG A 191 -8.59 -22.98 -0.82
CA ARG A 191 -8.71 -23.72 -2.07
C ARG A 191 -10.15 -23.89 -2.55
N SER A 192 -11.07 -24.28 -1.67
CA SER A 192 -12.49 -24.42 -2.03
C SER A 192 -13.16 -23.08 -2.35
N LYS A 193 -12.77 -21.98 -1.68
CA LYS A 193 -13.30 -20.64 -1.94
C LYS A 193 -12.86 -20.10 -3.30
N LEU A 194 -11.63 -20.39 -3.71
CA LEU A 194 -11.07 -19.94 -4.98
C LEU A 194 -11.45 -20.82 -6.18
N MET A 195 -12.19 -21.92 -5.99
CA MET A 195 -12.63 -22.79 -7.09
C MET A 195 -13.43 -22.02 -8.15
N ARG A 196 -14.35 -21.14 -7.73
CA ARG A 196 -15.15 -20.35 -8.67
C ARG A 196 -14.30 -19.42 -9.52
N LEU A 197 -13.29 -18.77 -8.92
CA LEU A 197 -12.36 -17.92 -9.67
C LEU A 197 -11.58 -18.73 -10.74
N ARG A 198 -11.15 -19.94 -10.40
CA ARG A 198 -10.47 -20.83 -11.36
C ARG A 198 -11.36 -21.21 -12.54
N GLU A 199 -12.64 -21.46 -12.28
CA GLU A 199 -13.62 -21.76 -13.34
C GLU A 199 -13.79 -20.57 -14.27
N LEU A 200 -14.00 -19.36 -13.72
CA LEU A 200 -14.16 -18.13 -14.50
C LEU A 200 -12.94 -17.83 -15.37
N LEU A 201 -11.72 -18.02 -14.84
CA LEU A 201 -10.48 -17.88 -15.62
C LEU A 201 -10.40 -18.94 -16.72
N ARG A 202 -10.79 -20.18 -16.43
CA ARG A 202 -10.74 -21.29 -17.39
C ARG A 202 -11.76 -21.11 -18.52
N SER A 203 -12.96 -20.64 -18.22
CA SER A 203 -13.99 -20.31 -19.22
C SER A 203 -13.74 -18.97 -19.91
N GLN A 204 -12.72 -18.22 -19.48
CA GLN A 204 -12.41 -16.86 -19.96
C GLN A 204 -13.58 -15.88 -19.77
N GLU A 205 -14.45 -16.13 -18.80
CA GLU A 205 -15.49 -15.19 -18.37
C GLU A 205 -14.87 -13.95 -17.70
N ILE A 206 -13.67 -14.08 -17.15
CA ILE A 206 -12.83 -12.97 -16.69
C ILE A 206 -11.43 -13.12 -17.28
N THR A 207 -10.90 -12.02 -17.83
CA THR A 207 -9.56 -12.00 -18.43
C THR A 207 -8.75 -10.84 -17.90
N LEU A 208 -7.43 -11.02 -17.81
CA LEU A 208 -6.51 -9.95 -17.45
C LEU A 208 -5.90 -9.39 -18.75
N GLN A 209 -6.03 -8.09 -18.97
CA GLN A 209 -5.49 -7.42 -20.14
C GLN A 209 -4.37 -6.47 -19.75
N SER A 210 -3.28 -6.46 -20.53
CA SER A 210 -2.24 -5.44 -20.42
C SER A 210 -2.77 -4.10 -20.95
N THR A 211 -2.64 -3.04 -20.16
CA THR A 211 -3.06 -1.68 -20.53
C THR A 211 -2.14 -1.05 -21.59
N GLN A 212 -0.92 -1.55 -21.74
CA GLN A 212 0.06 -1.02 -22.68
C GLN A 212 -0.04 -1.66 -24.06
N THR A 213 -0.24 -2.98 -24.09
CA THR A 213 -0.22 -3.77 -25.33
C THR A 213 -1.60 -4.23 -25.79
N ASN A 214 -2.62 -4.08 -24.94
CA ASN A 214 -3.95 -4.67 -25.11
C ASN A 214 -3.94 -6.20 -25.28
N GLN A 215 -2.84 -6.88 -24.95
CA GLN A 215 -2.77 -8.33 -24.99
C GLN A 215 -3.43 -8.95 -23.75
N LEU A 216 -4.09 -10.09 -23.96
CA LEU A 216 -4.64 -10.90 -22.88
C LEU A 216 -3.55 -11.78 -22.29
N GLU A 217 -3.52 -11.87 -20.96
CA GLU A 217 -2.64 -12.80 -20.26
C GLU A 217 -3.17 -14.24 -20.35
N ASP A 218 -2.23 -15.18 -20.36
CA ASP A 218 -2.54 -16.61 -20.46
C ASP A 218 -3.33 -17.10 -19.22
N PRO A 219 -4.58 -17.59 -19.40
CA PRO A 219 -5.40 -18.09 -18.29
C PRO A 219 -4.72 -19.18 -17.46
N ILE A 220 -3.88 -20.02 -18.09
CA ILE A 220 -3.16 -21.09 -17.39
C ILE A 220 -2.14 -20.51 -16.42
N LYS A 221 -1.44 -19.43 -16.78
CA LYS A 221 -0.50 -18.74 -15.89
C LYS A 221 -1.24 -18.11 -14.71
N LEU A 222 -2.39 -17.48 -14.96
CA LEU A 222 -3.21 -16.87 -13.91
C LEU A 222 -3.74 -17.91 -12.93
N ILE A 223 -4.23 -19.05 -13.43
CA ILE A 223 -4.70 -20.16 -12.58
C ILE A 223 -3.57 -20.71 -11.70
N LYS A 224 -2.34 -20.83 -12.22
CA LYS A 224 -1.19 -21.26 -11.41
C LYS A 224 -0.90 -20.31 -10.24
N LEU A 225 -1.04 -19.00 -10.45
CA LEU A 225 -0.89 -18.01 -9.39
C LEU A 225 -2.01 -18.13 -8.34
N VAL A 226 -3.26 -18.36 -8.77
CA VAL A 226 -4.39 -18.64 -7.86
C VAL A 226 -4.10 -19.89 -7.02
N ASP A 227 -3.60 -20.96 -7.65
CA ASP A 227 -3.25 -22.21 -6.97
C ASP A 227 -2.11 -22.01 -5.96
N GLN A 228 -1.13 -21.16 -6.25
CA GLN A 228 -0.07 -20.81 -5.29
C GLN A 228 -0.63 -20.09 -4.05
N ILE A 229 -1.54 -19.13 -4.24
CA ILE A 229 -2.21 -18.44 -3.13
C ILE A 229 -3.01 -19.43 -2.29
N ALA A 230 -3.77 -20.32 -2.94
CA ALA A 230 -4.58 -21.34 -2.29
C ALA A 230 -3.77 -22.37 -1.47
N LEU A 231 -2.47 -22.53 -1.76
CA LEU A 231 -1.57 -23.43 -1.05
C LEU A 231 -0.80 -22.74 0.09
N ALA A 232 -0.72 -21.40 0.07
CA ALA A 232 0.02 -20.62 1.05
C ALA A 232 -0.80 -20.21 2.29
N GLY A 233 -2.13 -20.35 2.25
CA GLY A 233 -3.06 -20.01 3.33
C GLY A 233 -4.10 -21.10 3.58
#